data_AF-A0A655PS89-F1
#
_entry.id   AF-A0A655PS89-F1
#
_cell.length_a   1.000
_cell.length_b   1.000
_cell.length_c   1.000
_cell.angle_alpha   90.00
_cell.angle_beta   90.00
_cell.angle_gamma   90.00
#
_symmetry.space_group_name_H-M   'P 1'
#
loop_
_entity.id
_entity.type
_entity.pdbx_description
1 polymer ?
#
loop_
_entity_poly.entity_id
_entity_poly.type
_entity_poly.pdbx_seq_one_letter_code
_entity_poly.pdbx_strand_id
1 'polypeptide(L)'
;MRLVQIHDPLEQGDTSFRGIEQVQNNQETRWLNFSINSTRAGIKKAFETQKEKLKSLCLLLEMDYRSVSSGIPLLQQLSDHKK
;
A
#
# COMPACT_ATOMS: atom_id res chain seq x y z
N MET A 1 -19.72 3.04 -10.75
CA MET A 1 -19.23 3.23 -9.37
C MET A 1 -17.70 3.21 -9.41
N ARG A 2 -16.99 3.87 -8.47
CA ARG A 2 -15.51 3.93 -8.47
C ARG A 2 -14.97 3.60 -7.09
N LEU A 3 -13.90 2.81 -7.03
CA LEU A 3 -13.11 2.59 -5.81
C LEU A 3 -11.82 3.41 -5.87
N VAL A 4 -11.52 4.12 -4.78
CA VAL A 4 -10.26 4.85 -4.62
C VAL A 4 -9.52 4.24 -3.43
N GLN A 5 -8.43 3.54 -3.71
CA GLN A 5 -7.53 3.03 -2.67
C GLN A 5 -6.54 4.13 -2.29
N ILE A 6 -6.56 4.55 -1.04
CA ILE A 6 -5.52 5.40 -0.45
C ILE A 6 -4.54 4.46 0.26
N HIS A 7 -3.24 4.61 0.00
CA HIS A 7 -2.20 3.77 0.62
C HIS A 7 -1.01 4.60 1.05
N ASP A 8 -0.29 4.11 2.07
CA ASP A 8 0.98 4.70 2.51
C ASP A 8 2.20 3.99 1.89
N PRO A 9 3.31 4.70 1.55
CA PRO A 9 4.56 4.06 1.10
C PRO A 9 5.07 2.97 2.05
N LEU A 10 4.78 3.08 3.35
CA LEU A 10 5.10 2.06 4.35
C LEU A 10 4.51 0.69 4.00
N GLU A 11 3.33 0.65 3.41
CA GLU A 11 2.65 -0.59 2.99
C GLU A 11 3.41 -1.30 1.85
N GLN A 12 4.29 -0.59 1.15
CA GLN A 12 5.20 -1.14 0.15
C GLN A 12 6.61 -1.39 0.71
N GLY A 13 6.78 -1.26 2.03
CA GLY A 13 8.07 -1.34 2.70
C GLY A 13 8.99 -0.15 2.40
N ASP A 14 8.46 0.93 1.80
CA ASP A 14 9.21 2.14 1.52
C ASP A 14 9.16 3.08 2.72
N THR A 15 10.24 3.05 3.50
CA THR A 15 10.43 3.88 4.67
C THR A 15 11.92 4.06 4.90
N SER A 16 12.33 5.17 5.51
CA SER A 16 13.70 5.38 5.97
C SER A 16 13.99 4.68 7.30
N PHE A 17 12.95 4.24 8.02
CA PHE A 17 13.09 3.60 9.32
C PHE A 17 13.79 2.23 9.22
N ARG A 18 14.74 1.98 10.13
CA ARG A 18 15.56 0.77 10.21
C ARG A 18 15.60 0.24 11.65
N GLY A 19 14.45 0.28 12.32
CA GLY A 19 14.29 -0.27 13.66
C GLY A 19 13.39 -1.51 13.67
N ILE A 20 13.15 -2.00 14.87
CA ILE A 20 12.14 -3.02 15.12
C ILE A 20 10.95 -2.31 15.77
N GLU A 21 9.78 -2.45 15.15
CA GLU A 21 8.55 -1.83 15.66
C GLU A 21 7.56 -2.90 16.09
N GLN A 22 6.89 -2.67 17.23
CA GLN A 22 5.79 -3.51 17.66
C GLN A 22 4.52 -3.04 16.97
N VAL A 23 3.89 -3.92 16.20
CA VAL A 23 2.60 -3.67 15.57
C VAL A 23 1.55 -4.59 16.17
N GLN A 24 0.35 -4.07 16.35
CA GLN A 24 -0.75 -4.82 16.93
C GLN A 24 -2.04 -4.51 16.19
N ASN A 25 -2.90 -5.52 16.08
CA ASN A 25 -4.31 -5.35 15.76
C ASN A 25 -5.17 -5.94 16.89
N ASN A 26 -6.48 -6.05 16.68
CA ASN A 26 -7.40 -6.60 17.69
C ASN A 26 -7.22 -8.11 17.96
N GLN A 27 -6.35 -8.80 17.20
CA GLN A 27 -6.17 -10.26 17.24
C GLN A 27 -4.77 -10.67 17.65
N GLU A 28 -3.74 -9.94 17.21
CA GLU A 28 -2.35 -10.34 17.35
C GLU A 28 -1.41 -9.13 17.45
N THR A 29 -0.28 -9.37 18.12
CA THR A 29 0.85 -8.45 18.25
C THR A 29 2.07 -9.09 17.60
N ARG A 30 2.79 -8.35 16.75
CA ARG A 30 3.97 -8.81 16.04
C ARG A 30 5.08 -7.76 16.11
N TRP A 31 6.32 -8.23 16.07
CA TRP A 31 7.49 -7.37 15.93
C TRP A 31 7.95 -7.36 14.48
N LEU A 32 8.00 -6.18 13.85
CA LEU A 32 8.46 -6.00 12.49
C LEU A 32 9.85 -5.36 12.49
N ASN A 33 10.84 -6.09 11.97
CA ASN A 33 12.19 -5.56 11.80
C ASN A 33 12.34 -4.92 10.42
N PHE A 34 12.27 -3.59 10.37
CA PHE A 34 12.41 -2.85 9.13
C PHE A 34 13.85 -2.75 8.63
N SER A 35 14.86 -3.19 9.37
CA SER A 35 16.25 -3.28 8.85
C SER A 35 16.44 -4.43 7.90
N ILE A 36 15.64 -5.49 8.04
CA ILE A 36 15.77 -6.71 7.25
C ILE A 36 15.06 -6.54 5.90
N ASN A 37 15.79 -6.76 4.81
CA ASN A 37 15.25 -6.70 3.45
C ASN A 37 14.06 -7.63 3.22
N SER A 38 14.13 -8.87 3.72
CA SER A 38 13.05 -9.85 3.55
C SER A 38 11.77 -9.44 4.27
N THR A 39 11.86 -8.77 5.42
CA THR A 39 10.70 -8.20 6.12
C THR A 39 10.03 -7.12 5.26
N ARG A 40 10.80 -6.15 4.75
CA ARG A 40 10.27 -5.11 3.84
C ARG A 40 9.67 -5.70 2.57
N ALA A 41 10.33 -6.68 1.96
CA ALA A 41 9.83 -7.38 0.77
C ALA A 41 8.56 -8.18 1.06
N GLY A 42 8.45 -8.79 2.25
CA GLY A 42 7.26 -9.48 2.72
C GLY A 42 6.05 -8.54 2.86
N ILE A 43 6.26 -7.36 3.46
CA ILE A 43 5.24 -6.31 3.59
C ILE A 43 4.75 -5.90 2.19
N LYS A 44 5.67 -5.56 1.28
CA LYS A 44 5.35 -5.20 -0.11
C LYS A 44 4.55 -6.29 -0.83
N LYS A 45 4.98 -7.54 -0.70
CA LYS A 45 4.30 -8.68 -1.33
C LYS A 45 2.88 -8.85 -0.80
N ALA A 46 2.68 -8.72 0.51
CA ALA A 46 1.36 -8.81 1.13
C ALA A 46 0.43 -7.70 0.62
N PHE A 47 0.93 -6.46 0.56
CA PHE A 47 0.18 -5.32 0.03
C PHE A 47 -0.19 -5.50 -1.45
N GLU A 48 0.77 -5.81 -2.32
CA GLU A 48 0.49 -5.99 -3.76
C GLU A 48 -0.48 -7.16 -4.00
N THR A 49 -0.39 -8.24 -3.22
CA THR A 49 -1.34 -9.36 -3.29
C THR A 49 -2.77 -8.89 -3.00
N GLN A 50 -2.97 -8.06 -1.97
CA GLN A 50 -4.29 -7.56 -1.62
C GLN A 50 -4.81 -6.54 -2.65
N LYS A 51 -3.92 -5.68 -3.14
CA LYS A 51 -4.22 -4.70 -4.20
C LYS A 51 -4.67 -5.36 -5.49
N GLU A 52 -4.00 -6.43 -5.93
CA GLU A 52 -4.42 -7.18 -7.12
C GLU A 52 -5.79 -7.86 -6.92
N LYS A 53 -6.06 -8.42 -5.73
CA LYS A 53 -7.39 -8.94 -5.40
C LYS A 53 -8.48 -7.86 -5.50
N LEU A 54 -8.23 -6.66 -4.97
CA LEU A 54 -9.17 -5.54 -5.05
C LEU A 54 -9.39 -5.09 -6.49
N LYS A 55 -8.34 -5.02 -7.32
CA LYS A 55 -8.47 -4.72 -8.75
C LYS A 55 -9.31 -5.76 -9.48
N SER A 56 -9.06 -7.06 -9.25
CA SER A 56 -9.86 -8.13 -9.86
C SER A 56 -11.33 -8.05 -9.44
N LEU A 57 -11.61 -7.73 -8.17
CA LEU A 57 -12.97 -7.54 -7.70
C LEU A 57 -13.65 -6.34 -8.37
N CYS A 58 -12.94 -5.21 -8.49
CA CYS A 58 -13.47 -4.02 -9.18
C CYS A 58 -13.76 -4.33 -10.65
N LEU A 59 -12.89 -5.08 -11.32
CA LEU A 59 -13.11 -5.52 -12.70
C LEU A 59 -14.38 -6.38 -12.84
N LEU A 60 -14.57 -7.36 -11.95
CA LEU A 60 -15.77 -8.20 -11.94
C LEU A 60 -17.07 -7.41 -11.70
N LEU A 61 -16.99 -6.31 -10.97
CA LEU A 61 -18.12 -5.44 -10.64
C LEU A 61 -18.26 -4.25 -11.60
N GLU A 62 -17.49 -4.21 -12.69
CA GLU A 62 -17.47 -3.09 -13.65
C GLU A 62 -17.22 -1.72 -12.97
N MET A 63 -16.38 -1.71 -11.94
CA MET A 63 -16.00 -0.52 -11.19
C MET A 63 -14.63 0.00 -11.64
N ASP A 64 -14.51 1.32 -11.80
CA ASP A 64 -13.22 1.97 -12.01
C ASP A 64 -12.37 1.88 -10.74
N TYR A 65 -11.12 1.45 -10.89
CA TYR A 65 -10.16 1.31 -9.79
C TYR A 65 -9.10 2.41 -9.89
N ARG A 66 -8.97 3.20 -8.82
CA ARG A 66 -7.91 4.21 -8.69
C ARG A 66 -7.12 3.97 -7.41
N SER A 67 -5.84 4.27 -7.45
CA SER A 67 -4.96 4.19 -6.28
C SER A 67 -4.19 5.51 -6.16
N VAL A 68 -4.14 6.05 -4.95
CA VAL A 68 -3.40 7.27 -4.61
C VAL A 68 -2.52 6.99 -3.40
N SER A 69 -1.30 7.53 -3.44
CA SER A 69 -0.31 7.40 -2.35
C SER A 69 -0.40 8.60 -1.41
N SER A 70 -0.26 8.39 -0.10
CA SER A 70 -0.06 9.48 0.87
C SER A 70 1.31 10.15 0.72
N GLY A 71 2.28 9.47 0.11
CA GLY A 71 3.66 9.95 -0.05
C GLY A 71 3.86 10.97 -1.18
N ILE A 72 2.83 11.24 -1.99
CA ILE A 72 2.89 12.16 -3.12
C ILE A 72 1.77 13.19 -2.97
N PRO A 73 2.00 14.51 -3.22
CA PRO A 73 0.91 15.49 -3.19
C PRO A 73 -0.24 15.11 -4.13
N LEU A 74 -1.48 15.17 -3.63
CA LEU A 74 -2.66 14.71 -4.38
C LEU A 74 -2.81 15.41 -5.74
N LEU A 75 -2.56 16.72 -5.81
CA LEU A 75 -2.62 17.46 -7.07
C LEU A 75 -1.65 16.90 -8.11
N GLN A 76 -0.46 16.45 -7.73
CA GLN A 76 0.51 15.85 -8.64
C GLN A 76 0.02 14.49 -9.17
N GLN A 77 -0.76 13.76 -8.38
CA GLN A 77 -1.32 12.46 -8.75
C GLN A 77 -2.59 12.56 -9.60
N LEU A 78 -3.33 13.66 -9.46
CA LEU A 78 -4.55 13.93 -10.24
C LEU A 78 -4.29 14.67 -11.54
N SER A 79 -3.17 15.40 -11.63
CA SER A 79 -2.99 16.41 -12.68
C SER A 79 -2.59 15.86 -14.05
N ASP A 80 -2.22 14.58 -14.18
CA ASP A 80 -2.00 13.84 -15.45
C ASP A 80 -1.45 14.69 -16.62
N HIS A 81 -0.60 15.69 -16.32
CA HIS A 81 0.04 16.53 -17.33
C HIS A 81 1.26 15.75 -17.80
N LYS A 82 0.98 14.72 -18.63
CA LYS A 82 1.91 14.31 -19.66
C LYS A 82 2.20 15.55 -20.52
N LYS A 83 3.35 16.18 -20.28
CA LYS A 83 4.04 16.93 -21.35
C LYS A 83 4.84 15.94 -22.17
#